data_AF-A0A2N5N936-F1
#
_entry.id   AF-A0A2N5N936-F1
#
_cell.length_a   1.000
_cell.length_b   1.000
_cell.length_c   1.000
_cell.angle_alpha   90.00
_cell.angle_beta   90.00
_cell.angle_gamma   90.00
#
_symmetry.space_group_name_H-M   'P 1'
#
loop_
_entity.id
_entity.type
_entity.pdbx_description
1 polymer ?
#
loop_
_entity_poly.entity_id
_entity_poly.type
_entity_poly.pdbx_seq_one_letter_code
_entity_poly.pdbx_strand_id
1 'polypeptide(L)'
;MSAGLPQRVSLLKQAFGREVLLVDEDGAEIAFVILAEFELDGSHYAALQSPAGRKEGEVEMFRVAAHGGEPQLETIEDDEEWELAAEAYDVLLFEESGKE
;
A
#
# COMPACT_ATOMS: atom_id res chain seq x y z
N MET A 1 9.91 19.39 -7.44
CA MET A 1 9.67 18.43 -8.54
C MET A 1 8.20 18.10 -8.51
N SER A 2 7.52 18.05 -9.65
CA SER A 2 6.09 17.75 -9.71
C SER A 2 5.95 16.23 -9.67
N ALA A 3 5.96 15.61 -8.49
CA ALA A 3 5.46 14.24 -8.38
C ALA A 3 4.00 14.24 -8.86
N GLY A 4 3.64 13.29 -9.72
CA GLY A 4 2.27 13.16 -10.20
C GLY A 4 1.29 12.98 -9.03
N LEU A 5 0.00 13.29 -9.23
CA LEU A 5 -1.02 12.99 -8.22
C LEU A 5 -1.24 11.47 -8.17
N PRO A 6 -1.32 10.86 -6.99
CA PRO A 6 -1.57 9.44 -6.87
C PRO A 6 -2.92 9.06 -7.47
N GLN A 7 -2.96 7.98 -8.23
CA GLN A 7 -4.17 7.48 -8.87
C GLN A 7 -4.63 6.22 -8.17
N ARG A 8 -5.89 6.15 -7.71
CA ARG A 8 -6.41 4.94 -7.07
C ARG A 8 -6.43 3.76 -8.03
N VAL A 9 -5.91 2.63 -7.57
CA VAL A 9 -5.98 1.35 -8.28
C VAL A 9 -6.63 0.27 -7.39
N SER A 10 -6.76 -0.95 -7.90
CA SER A 10 -7.34 -2.08 -7.17
C SER A 10 -6.70 -3.38 -7.65
N LEU A 11 -5.37 -3.46 -7.62
CA LEU A 11 -4.63 -4.61 -8.15
C LEU A 11 -4.68 -5.78 -7.18
N LEU A 12 -4.30 -5.56 -5.92
CA LEU A 12 -4.36 -6.51 -4.84
C LEU A 12 -5.81 -6.87 -4.53
N LYS A 13 -6.72 -5.89 -4.53
CA LYS A 13 -8.14 -6.16 -4.32
C LYS A 13 -8.76 -7.09 -5.35
N GLN A 14 -8.29 -7.04 -6.60
CA GLN A 14 -8.74 -7.95 -7.65
C GLN A 14 -8.07 -9.32 -7.56
N ALA A 15 -6.81 -9.41 -7.11
CA ALA A 15 -6.07 -10.66 -7.01
C ALA A 15 -6.36 -11.45 -5.73
N PHE A 16 -6.33 -10.78 -4.57
CA PHE A 16 -6.40 -11.40 -3.24
C PHE A 16 -7.70 -11.09 -2.49
N GLY A 17 -8.39 -9.99 -2.82
CA GLY A 17 -9.60 -9.55 -2.13
C GLY A 17 -9.34 -8.42 -1.14
N ARG A 18 -10.01 -8.40 0.02
CA ARG A 18 -9.91 -7.26 0.96
C ARG A 18 -8.69 -7.29 1.87
N GLU A 19 -8.04 -8.44 1.94
CA GLU A 19 -6.96 -8.75 2.85
C GLU A 19 -5.97 -9.67 2.14
N VAL A 20 -4.72 -9.59 2.55
CA VAL A 20 -3.60 -10.33 1.97
C VAL A 20 -2.82 -11.01 3.09
N LEU A 21 -2.47 -12.27 2.90
CA LEU A 21 -1.63 -13.02 3.82
C LEU A 21 -0.18 -12.83 3.40
N LEU A 22 0.60 -12.18 4.25
CA LEU A 22 2.03 -12.01 4.06
C LEU A 22 2.78 -12.92 5.01
N VAL A 23 3.89 -13.47 4.53
CA VAL A 23 4.80 -14.28 5.32
C VAL A 23 5.93 -13.36 5.79
N ASP A 24 6.06 -13.23 7.10
CA ASP A 24 7.14 -12.46 7.73
C ASP A 24 8.49 -13.22 7.68
N GLU A 25 9.58 -12.56 8.08
CA GLU A 25 10.93 -13.13 8.14
C GLU A 25 11.01 -14.41 8.99
N ASP A 26 10.19 -14.53 10.03
CA ASP A 26 10.08 -15.73 10.88
C ASP A 26 9.24 -16.87 10.24
N GLY A 27 8.70 -16.67 9.03
CA GLY A 27 7.83 -17.63 8.35
C GLY A 27 6.38 -17.64 8.87
N ALA A 28 5.99 -16.62 9.63
CA ALA A 28 4.64 -16.48 10.18
C ALA A 28 3.70 -15.82 9.16
N GLU A 29 2.52 -16.41 8.96
CA GLU A 29 1.47 -15.83 8.11
C GLU A 29 0.69 -14.76 8.89
N ILE A 30 0.77 -13.52 8.43
CA ILE A 30 0.08 -12.38 9.02
C ILE A 30 -0.95 -11.85 8.01
N ALA A 31 -2.19 -11.68 8.46
CA ALA A 31 -3.26 -11.13 7.65
C ALA A 31 -3.24 -9.59 7.68
N PHE A 32 -2.82 -9.00 6.58
CA PHE A 32 -2.83 -7.55 6.37
C PHE A 32 -4.12 -7.12 5.69
N VAL A 33 -4.70 -6.03 6.17
CA VAL A 33 -5.88 -5.43 5.55
C VAL A 33 -5.46 -4.34 4.58
N ILE A 34 -6.01 -4.39 3.38
CA ILE A 34 -5.70 -3.42 2.33
C ILE A 34 -6.53 -2.16 2.57
N LEU A 35 -5.90 -1.11 3.08
CA LEU A 35 -6.55 0.19 3.31
C LEU A 35 -6.73 0.93 1.99
N ALA A 36 -5.62 1.14 1.26
CA ALA A 36 -5.62 1.82 -0.04
C ALA A 36 -4.59 1.22 -0.98
N GLU A 37 -4.81 1.44 -2.28
CA GLU A 37 -3.88 1.05 -3.34
C GLU A 37 -3.86 2.18 -4.37
N PHE A 38 -2.67 2.55 -4.82
CA PHE A 38 -2.51 3.66 -5.76
C PHE A 38 -1.28 3.50 -6.64
N GLU A 39 -1.31 4.19 -7.78
CA GLU A 39 -0.18 4.36 -8.67
C GLU A 39 0.38 5.77 -8.52
N LEU A 40 1.70 5.88 -8.42
CA LEU A 40 2.45 7.13 -8.37
C LEU A 40 3.67 7.01 -9.28
N ASP A 41 3.76 7.90 -10.27
CA ASP A 41 4.86 7.97 -11.25
C ASP A 41 5.15 6.64 -11.99
N GLY A 42 4.12 5.81 -12.20
CA GLY A 42 4.24 4.50 -12.84
C GLY A 42 4.66 3.36 -11.90
N SER A 43 4.88 3.63 -10.62
CA SER A 43 5.03 2.64 -9.57
C SER A 43 3.70 2.43 -8.84
N HIS A 44 3.40 1.20 -8.46
CA HIS A 44 2.21 0.88 -7.68
C HIS A 44 2.56 0.67 -6.21
N TYR A 45 1.71 1.18 -5.34
CA TYR A 45 1.88 1.12 -3.89
C TYR A 45 0.58 0.71 -3.22
N ALA A 46 0.70 0.14 -2.03
CA ALA A 46 -0.39 -0.28 -1.20
C ALA A 46 -0.14 0.10 0.26
N ALA A 47 -1.14 0.75 0.84
CA ALA A 47 -1.24 1.02 2.26
C ALA A 47 -1.91 -0.18 2.94
N LEU A 48 -1.14 -0.92 3.73
CA LEU A 48 -1.59 -2.11 4.43
C LEU A 48 -1.56 -1.89 5.94
N GLN A 49 -2.45 -2.58 6.64
CA GLN A 49 -2.46 -2.55 8.10
C GLN A 49 -2.43 -3.96 8.66
N SER A 50 -1.40 -4.24 9.44
CA SER A 50 -1.25 -5.48 10.20
C SER A 50 -2.22 -5.52 11.40
N PRO A 51 -2.50 -6.70 11.98
CA PRO A 51 -3.31 -6.80 13.19
C PRO A 51 -2.70 -6.08 14.40
N ALA A 52 -1.36 -6.00 14.45
CA ALA A 52 -0.62 -5.21 15.43
C ALA A 52 -0.80 -3.71 15.14
N GLY A 53 -0.51 -3.27 13.91
CA GLY A 53 -0.68 -1.89 13.49
C GLY A 53 -2.10 -1.36 13.70
N ARG A 54 -3.14 -2.18 13.52
CA ARG A 54 -4.53 -1.80 13.85
C ARG A 54 -4.73 -1.38 15.31
N LYS A 55 -4.02 -2.00 16.27
CA LYS A 55 -4.13 -1.62 17.68
C LYS A 55 -3.44 -0.29 17.97
N GLU A 56 -2.39 0.02 17.22
CA GLU A 56 -1.52 1.17 17.40
C GLU A 56 -1.89 2.34 16.47
N GLY A 57 -2.75 2.10 15.48
CA GLY A 57 -3.09 3.05 14.42
C GLY A 57 -2.01 3.17 13.34
N GLU A 58 -1.09 2.21 13.27
CA GLU A 58 0.02 2.21 12.32
C GLU A 58 -0.42 1.62 10.96
N VAL A 59 0.14 2.18 9.90
CA VAL A 59 -0.07 1.75 8.50
C VAL A 59 1.29 1.59 7.86
N GLU A 60 1.46 0.50 7.13
CA GLU A 60 2.71 0.13 6.47
C GLU A 60 2.54 0.28 4.95
N MET A 61 3.52 0.90 4.30
CA MET A 61 3.55 1.06 2.85
C MET A 61 4.33 -0.08 2.20
N PHE A 62 3.75 -0.67 1.16
CA PHE A 62 4.37 -1.70 0.35
C PHE A 62 4.31 -1.30 -1.12
N ARG A 63 5.31 -1.72 -1.87
CA ARG A 63 5.32 -1.63 -3.33
C ARG A 63 4.59 -2.83 -3.92
N VAL A 64 3.80 -2.60 -4.96
CA VAL A 64 3.13 -3.65 -5.72
C VAL A 64 3.87 -3.89 -7.03
N ALA A 65 4.52 -5.04 -7.16
CA ALA A 65 5.19 -5.43 -8.39
C ALA A 65 4.40 -6.48 -9.15
N ALA A 66 4.30 -6.34 -10.48
CA ALA A 66 3.64 -7.32 -11.34
C ALA A 66 4.67 -8.36 -11.81
N HIS A 67 4.84 -9.44 -11.05
CA HIS A 67 5.70 -10.56 -11.46
C HIS A 67 4.87 -11.62 -12.19
N GLY A 68 5.05 -11.75 -13.50
CA GLY A 68 4.40 -12.81 -14.28
C GLY A 68 2.88 -12.68 -14.46
N GLY A 69 2.30 -11.52 -14.12
CA GLY A 69 0.87 -11.24 -14.23
C GLY A 69 0.11 -11.28 -12.90
N GLU A 70 0.76 -11.70 -11.82
CA GLU A 70 0.20 -11.65 -10.46
C GLU A 70 0.86 -10.50 -9.68
N PRO A 71 0.07 -9.67 -8.97
CA PRO A 71 0.63 -8.62 -8.13
C PRO A 71 1.29 -9.25 -6.90
N GLN A 72 2.52 -8.83 -6.61
CA GLN A 72 3.26 -9.20 -5.40
C GLN A 72 3.57 -7.95 -4.58
N LEU A 73 3.65 -8.13 -3.27
CA LEU A 73 3.97 -7.08 -2.32
C LEU A 73 5.44 -7.17 -1.97
N GLU A 74 6.13 -6.05 -2.12
CA GLU A 74 7.53 -5.88 -1.76
C GLU A 74 7.64 -4.79 -0.70
N THR A 75 8.49 -5.02 0.30
CA THR A 75 8.85 -4.01 1.30
C THR A 75 9.63 -2.89 0.63
N ILE A 76 9.33 -1.64 0.99
CA ILE A 76 10.08 -0.48 0.50
C ILE A 76 11.32 -0.31 1.39
N GLU A 77 12.50 -0.60 0.84
CA GLU A 77 13.79 -0.46 1.57
C GLU A 77 14.38 0.96 1.46
N ASP A 78 13.93 1.74 0.47
CA ASP A 78 14.40 3.10 0.21
C ASP A 78 13.54 4.11 0.96
N ASP A 79 14.16 4.87 1.88
CA ASP A 79 13.46 5.83 2.73
C ASP A 79 12.78 6.95 1.89
N GLU A 80 13.40 7.41 0.81
CA GLU A 80 12.84 8.46 -0.04
C GLU A 80 11.59 7.94 -0.78
N GLU A 81 11.64 6.69 -1.28
CA GLU A 81 10.48 6.03 -1.89
C GLU A 81 9.33 5.84 -0.88
N TRP A 82 9.66 5.46 0.36
CA TRP A 82 8.67 5.28 1.42
C TRP A 82 7.98 6.60 1.78
N GLU A 83 8.75 7.68 1.93
CA GLU A 83 8.22 9.02 2.20
C GLU A 83 7.25 9.46 1.10
N LEU A 84 7.62 9.27 -0.17
CA LEU A 84 6.76 9.60 -1.32
C LEU A 84 5.45 8.80 -1.33
N ALA A 85 5.51 7.51 -1.01
CA ALA A 85 4.32 6.66 -0.91
C ALA A 85 3.41 7.10 0.25
N ALA A 86 3.98 7.43 1.41
CA ALA A 86 3.24 7.93 2.56
C ALA A 86 2.55 9.28 2.26
N GLU A 87 3.28 10.23 1.66
CA GLU A 87 2.71 11.53 1.23
C GLU A 87 1.55 11.33 0.24
N ALA A 88 1.71 10.43 -0.74
CA ALA A 88 0.67 10.10 -1.69
C ALA A 88 -0.58 9.49 -1.00
N TYR A 89 -0.38 8.62 -0.02
CA TYR A 89 -1.48 8.07 0.77
C TYR A 89 -2.25 9.16 1.52
N ASP A 90 -1.57 10.11 2.15
CA ASP A 90 -2.21 11.23 2.83
C ASP A 90 -3.02 12.11 1.87
N VAL A 91 -2.50 12.38 0.66
CA VAL A 91 -3.24 13.09 -0.39
C VAL A 91 -4.55 12.36 -0.73
N LEU A 92 -4.50 11.04 -0.91
CA LEU A 92 -5.69 10.23 -1.22
C LEU A 92 -6.72 10.20 -0.09
N LEU A 93 -6.27 10.21 1.16
CA LEU A 93 -7.15 10.29 2.33
C LEU A 93 -7.80 11.67 2.44
N PHE A 94 -7.05 12.73 2.15
CA PHE A 94 -7.57 14.10 2.13
C PHE A 94 -8.62 14.28 1.03
N GLU A 95 -8.38 13.76 -0.18
CA GLU A 95 -9.38 13.76 -1.26
C GLU A 95 -10.66 12.98 -0.91
N GLU A 96 -10.55 11.93 -0.09
CA GLU A 96 -11.73 11.19 0.40
C GLU A 96 -12.50 11.99 1.46
N SER A 97 -11.78 12.70 2.33
CA SER A 97 -12.32 13.44 3.47
C SER A 97 -12.87 14.81 3.07
N GLY A 98 -12.42 15.39 1.95
CA GLY A 98 -12.85 16.71 1.43
C GLY A 98 -14.27 16.78 0.85
N LYS A 99 -15.12 15.78 1.10
CA LYS A 99 -16.57 15.84 0.83
C LYS A 99 -17.32 16.29 2.08
N GLU A 100 -17.18 17.57 2.43
CA GLU A 100 -18.09 18.26 3.36
C GLU A 100 -18.89 19.35 2.64
#